data_AF-A0A3N6RQ56-F1
#
_entry.id   AF-A0A3N6RQ56-F1
#
_cell.length_a   1.000
_cell.length_b   1.000
_cell.length_c   1.000
_cell.angle_alpha   90.00
_cell.angle_beta   90.00
_cell.angle_gamma   90.00
#
_symmetry.space_group_name_H-M   'P 1'
#
loop_
_entity.id
_entity.type
_entity.pdbx_description
1 polymer ?
#
loop_
_entity_poly.entity_id
_entity_poly.type
_entity_poly.pdbx_seq_one_letter_code
_entity_poly.pdbx_strand_id
1 'polypeptide(L)' 'MLSAARIYKVGRSTIYRWLARVELKPTKVTIRRRKLDLQALEQDVKENPDLRLCDRALKFGVNIRLVAL' A
#
# COMPACT_ATOMS: atom_id res chain seq x y z
N MET A 1 -32.82 -1.78 5.60
CA MET A 1 -31.37 -1.51 5.77
C MET A 1 -30.64 -2.55 6.61
N LEU A 2 -31.16 -2.99 7.77
CA LEU A 2 -30.54 -4.06 8.57
C LEU A 2 -30.39 -5.39 7.82
N SER A 3 -31.38 -5.77 7.02
CA SER A 3 -31.33 -6.97 6.19
C SER A 3 -30.16 -6.93 5.21
N ALA A 4 -29.94 -5.79 4.54
CA ALA A 4 -28.80 -5.60 3.65
C ALA A 4 -27.46 -5.65 4.38
N ALA A 5 -27.35 -5.02 5.57
CA ALA A 5 -26.14 -5.08 6.38
C ALA A 5 -25.77 -6.52 6.76
N ARG A 6 -26.77 -7.33 7.10
CA ARG A 6 -26.61 -8.75 7.43
C ARG A 6 -26.23 -9.61 6.23
N ILE A 7 -26.88 -9.38 5.08
CA ILE A 7 -26.60 -10.12 3.83
C ILE A 7 -25.18 -9.84 3.33
N TYR A 8 -24.81 -8.56 3.24
CA TYR A 8 -23.51 -8.14 2.71
C TYR A 8 -22.39 -8.13 3.75
N LYS A 9 -22.69 -8.44 5.01
CA LYS A 9 -21.74 -8.44 6.14
C LYS A 9 -20.92 -7.15 6.25
N VAL A 10 -21.54 -6.01 5.96
CA VAL A 10 -20.93 -4.67 6.05
C VAL A 10 -21.68 -3.80 7.05
N GLY A 11 -20.99 -2.82 7.62
CA GLY A 11 -21.59 -1.83 8.51
C GLY A 11 -22.70 -1.02 7.83
N ARG A 12 -23.70 -0.59 8.61
CA ARG A 12 -24.80 0.26 8.14
C ARG A 12 -24.31 1.54 7.46
N SER A 13 -23.23 2.14 7.98
CA SER A 13 -22.59 3.34 7.42
C SER A 13 -22.08 3.13 5.99
N THR A 14 -21.56 1.95 5.67
CA THR A 14 -21.12 1.60 4.33
C THR A 14 -22.30 1.55 3.36
N ILE A 15 -23.43 0.98 3.78
CA ILE A 15 -24.65 0.93 2.96
C ILE A 15 -25.20 2.33 2.70
N TYR A 16 -25.27 3.18 3.72
CA TYR A 16 -25.67 4.58 3.53
C TYR A 16 -24.74 5.32 2.57
N ARG A 17 -23.42 5.09 2.68
CA ARG A 17 -22.43 5.67 1.76
C ARG A 17 -22.59 5.19 0.32
N TRP A 18 -22.99 3.93 0.11
CA TRP A 18 -23.29 3.42 -1.23
C TRP A 18 -24.55 4.03 -1.81
N LEU A 19 -25.62 4.15 -1.03
CA LEU A 19 -26.87 4.77 -1.47
C LEU A 19 -26.74 6.26 -1.80
N ALA A 20 -25.83 6.96 -1.12
CA ALA A 20 -25.56 8.37 -1.37
C ALA A 20 -24.72 8.64 -2.64
N ARG A 21 -24.16 7.60 -3.28
CA ARG A 21 -23.34 7.76 -4.49
C ARG A 21 -24.21 7.76 -5.74
N VAL A 22 -23.97 8.73 -6.63
CA VAL A 22 -24.55 8.77 -7.99
C VAL A 22 -24.05 7.61 -8.83
N GLU A 23 -22.79 7.20 -8.63
CA GLU A 23 -22.19 6.07 -9.34
C GLU A 23 -21.41 5.16 -8.38
N LEU A 24 -21.70 3.86 -8.43
CA LEU A 24 -21.10 2.82 -7.58
C LEU A 24 -19.74 2.33 -8.11
N LYS A 25 -18.84 3.26 -8.41
CA LYS A 25 -17.45 2.91 -8.76
C LYS A 25 -16.59 2.68 -7.50
N PRO A 26 -15.69 1.69 -7.52
CA PRO A 26 -14.69 1.54 -6.48
C PRO A 26 -13.87 2.82 -6.33
N THR A 27 -13.61 3.23 -5.10
CA THR A 27 -12.69 4.35 -4.85
C THR A 27 -11.29 3.87 -5.21
N LYS A 28 -10.67 4.48 -6.23
CA LYS A 28 -9.26 4.23 -6.55
C LYS A 28 -8.41 4.83 -5.44
N VAL A 29 -7.90 4.00 -4.55
CA VAL A 29 -6.95 4.43 -3.53
C VAL A 29 -5.59 4.56 -4.19
N THR A 30 -5.11 5.80 -4.33
CA THR A 30 -3.73 6.05 -4.74
C THR A 30 -2.82 5.85 -3.53
N ILE A 31 -1.93 4.87 -3.62
CA ILE A 31 -0.90 4.68 -2.60
C ILE A 31 0.10 5.84 -2.74
N ARG A 32 0.56 6.39 -1.62
CA ARG A 32 1.62 7.40 -1.62
C ARG A 32 2.88 6.81 -2.27
N ARG A 33 3.44 7.51 -3.25
CA ARG A 33 4.74 7.17 -3.84
C ARG A 33 5.80 7.22 -2.73
N ARG A 34 6.41 6.07 -2.44
CA ARG A 34 7.51 5.98 -1.49
C ARG A 34 8.77 6.61 -2.11
N LYS A 35 9.69 7.05 -1.25
CA LYS A 35 11.00 7.56 -1.68
C LYS A 35 11.90 6.45 -2.23
N LEU A 36 11.68 5.21 -1.79
CA LEU A 36 12.39 4.03 -2.24
C LEU A 36 11.57 3.28 -3.27
N ASP A 37 12.19 2.95 -4.40
CA ASP A 37 11.62 2.04 -5.38
C ASP A 37 11.83 0.59 -4.90
N LEU A 38 10.73 -0.09 -4.57
CA LEU A 38 10.79 -1.47 -4.08
C LEU A 38 11.30 -2.44 -5.15
N GLN A 39 10.96 -2.22 -6.42
CA GLN A 39 11.37 -3.13 -7.49
C GLN A 39 12.89 -3.08 -7.69
N ALA A 40 13.45 -1.88 -7.66
CA ALA A 40 14.90 -1.67 -7.73
C ALA A 40 15.62 -2.26 -6.51
N LEU A 41 15.04 -2.14 -5.31
CA LEU A 41 15.60 -2.73 -4.09
C LEU A 41 15.58 -4.27 -4.15
N GLU A 42 14.47 -4.87 -4.57
CA GLU A 42 14.34 -6.33 -4.68
C GLU A 42 15.36 -6.92 -5.66
N GLN A 43 15.59 -6.25 -6.78
CA GLN A 43 16.61 -6.68 -7.75
C GLN A 43 18.02 -6.57 -7.17
N ASP A 44 18.33 -5.46 -6.49
CA ASP A 44 19.63 -5.26 -5.83
C ASP A 44 19.92 -6.32 -4.75
N VAL A 45 18.91 -6.70 -3.96
CA VAL A 45 19.03 -7.76 -2.93
C VAL A 45 19.30 -9.12 -3.57
N LYS A 46 18.67 -9.43 -4.72
CA LYS A 46 18.92 -10.68 -5.45
C LYS A 46 20.32 -10.74 -6.04
N GLU A 47 20.81 -9.64 -6.60
CA GLU A 47 22.14 -9.57 -7.20
C GLU A 47 23.25 -9.55 -6.16
N ASN A 48 23.00 -8.91 -5.02
CA ASN A 48 24.00 -8.69 -3.97
C ASN A 48 23.42 -9.08 -2.61
N PRO A 49 23.29 -10.38 -2.28
CA PRO A 49 22.69 -10.81 -1.02
C PRO A 49 23.48 -10.33 0.21
N ASP A 50 24.81 -10.33 0.12
CA ASP A 50 25.71 -10.06 1.25
C ASP A 50 25.95 -8.57 1.53
N LEU A 51 25.41 -7.66 0.69
CA LEU A 51 25.53 -6.23 0.94
C LEU A 51 24.90 -5.86 2.29
N ARG A 52 25.51 -4.92 3.01
CA ARG A 52 24.94 -4.41 4.25
C ARG A 52 23.84 -3.40 3.94
N LEU A 53 22.90 -3.24 4.89
CA LEU A 53 21.82 -2.26 4.77
C LEU A 53 22.35 -0.82 4.67
N CYS A 54 23.47 -0.51 5.34
CA CYS A 54 24.13 0.80 5.25
C CYS A 54 24.58 1.13 3.83
N ASP A 55 25.19 0.16 3.16
CA ASP A 55 25.72 0.34 1.81
C ASP A 55 24.58 0.49 0.78
N ARG A 56 23.50 -0.28 0.95
CA ARG A 56 22.28 -0.11 0.14
C ARG A 56 21.64 1.25 0.37
N ALA A 57 21.55 1.71 1.61
CA ALA A 57 20.98 3.02 1.93
C ALA A 57 21.76 4.16 1.26
N LEU A 58 23.11 4.08 1.23
CA LEU A 58 23.95 5.00 0.47
C LEU A 58 23.68 4.92 -1.04
N LYS A 59 23.63 3.71 -1.61
CA LYS A 59 23.35 3.48 -3.04
C LYS A 59 22.01 4.09 -3.49
N PHE A 60 20.97 3.90 -2.69
CA PHE A 60 19.62 4.41 -2.97
C PHE A 60 19.40 5.86 -2.50
N GLY A 61 20.38 6.48 -1.84
CA GLY A 61 20.28 7.84 -1.32
C GLY A 61 19.17 8.01 -0.27
N VAL A 62 18.88 6.95 0.50
CA VAL A 62 17.81 6.92 1.51
C VAL A 62 18.38 6.71 2.90
N ASN A 63 17.58 6.98 3.93
CA ASN A 63 17.94 6.62 5.30
C ASN A 63 17.92 5.09 5.47
N ILE A 64 18.85 4.53 6.25
CA ILE A 64 18.90 3.09 6.57
C ILE A 64 17.55 2.53 7.03
N ARG A 65 16.80 3.29 7.83
CA ARG A 65 15.48 2.87 8.32
C ARG A 65 14.44 2.68 7.22
N LEU A 66 14.64 3.31 6.06
CA LEU A 66 13.74 3.17 4.91
C LEU A 66 14.03 1.91 4.09
N VAL A 67 15.24 1.34 4.20
CA VAL A 67 15.67 0.11 3.50
C VAL A 67 15.31 -1.14 4.31
N ALA A 68 15.35 -1.03 5.64
CA ALA A 68 14.91 -2.09 6.54
C ALA A 68 13.37 -2.09 6.62
N LEU A 69 12.72 -2.91 5.78
CA LEU A 69 11.31 -3.29 5.94
C LEU A 69 11.21 -4.63 6.65
#